data_AF-A0AAD3SQ82-F1
#
_entry.id   AF-A0AAD3SQ82-F1
#
_cell.length_a   1.000
_cell.length_b   1.000
_cell.length_c   1.000
_cell.angle_alpha   90.00
_cell.angle_beta   90.00
_cell.angle_gamma   90.00
#
_symmetry.space_group_name_H-M   'P 1'
#
loop_
_entity.id
_entity.type
_entity.pdbx_description
1 polymer ?
#
loop_
_entity_poly.entity_id
_entity_poly.type
_entity_poly.pdbx_seq_one_letter_code
_entity_poly.pdbx_strand_id
1 'polypeptide(L)'
;MVCLLRLSPCLLCLSLHSPLTTSLLYPNFSAQLCHEDERVAVFEFKNNLTSGDSSLIPPWCASSGQVPYAKMASWMFASSDYCQWDGVMWNPLTGHVVGLVLSCGKLPGIIPTNSTLFTLRHL
;
A
#
# COMPACT_ATOMS: atom_id res chain seq x y z
N MET A 1 -2.91 23.83 10.67
CA MET A 1 -2.79 23.77 9.20
C MET A 1 -3.38 22.43 8.76
N VAL A 2 -4.65 22.49 8.36
CA VAL A 2 -5.43 21.53 7.56
C VAL A 2 -5.53 20.09 8.07
N CYS A 3 -6.23 19.93 9.18
CA CYS A 3 -7.27 18.90 9.24
C CYS A 3 -8.56 19.55 8.68
N LEU A 4 -9.44 18.73 8.08
CA LEU A 4 -10.80 19.04 7.61
C LEU A 4 -10.96 19.35 6.10
N LEU A 5 -11.80 18.51 5.49
CA LEU A 5 -12.45 18.60 4.17
C LEU A 5 -11.69 18.02 2.97
N ARG A 6 -11.47 16.71 2.97
CA ARG A 6 -11.61 15.95 1.71
C ARG A 6 -12.83 15.05 1.85
N LEU A 7 -13.99 15.63 1.51
CA LEU A 7 -15.22 14.88 1.27
C LEU A 7 -14.92 13.77 0.26
N SER A 8 -15.36 12.56 0.58
CA SER A 8 -15.27 11.40 -0.30
C SER A 8 -15.69 11.75 -1.73
N PRO A 9 -14.87 11.44 -2.76
CA PRO A 9 -15.19 11.74 -4.15
C PRO A 9 -16.42 10.97 -4.68
N CYS A 10 -16.97 10.02 -3.92
CA CYS A 10 -18.16 9.25 -4.31
C CYS A 10 -19.49 10.02 -4.23
N LEU A 11 -19.59 11.14 -3.52
CA LEU A 11 -20.88 11.84 -3.30
C LEU A 11 -21.20 12.93 -4.34
N LEU A 12 -20.35 13.18 -5.34
CA LEU A 12 -20.55 14.25 -6.33
C LEU A 12 -21.17 13.78 -7.66
N CYS A 13 -21.56 12.51 -7.80
CA CYS A 13 -22.10 11.96 -9.06
C CYS A 13 -23.57 12.33 -9.37
N LEU A 14 -24.20 13.29 -8.67
CA LEU A 14 -25.65 13.55 -8.80
C LEU A 14 -26.07 14.98 -9.15
N SER A 15 -25.24 15.80 -9.82
CA SER A 15 -25.75 17.05 -10.41
C SER A 15 -25.36 17.21 -11.88
N LEU A 16 -26.39 17.48 -12.67
CA LEU A 16 -26.46 17.45 -14.12
C LEU A 16 -25.84 18.71 -14.78
N HIS A 17 -25.58 18.56 -16.09
CA HIS A 17 -25.67 19.55 -17.18
C HIS A 17 -24.40 20.22 -17.75
N SER A 18 -24.18 19.85 -19.02
CA SER A 18 -23.72 20.65 -20.18
C SER A 18 -22.22 20.73 -20.52
N PRO A 19 -21.87 20.80 -21.84
CA PRO A 19 -20.56 20.41 -22.34
C PRO A 19 -19.81 21.59 -22.96
N LEU A 20 -18.82 22.16 -22.28
CA LEU A 20 -17.72 22.85 -22.97
C LEU A 20 -16.65 23.26 -21.95
N THR A 21 -15.55 22.53 -21.86
CA THR A 21 -14.24 23.08 -21.47
C THR A 21 -13.17 22.05 -21.74
N THR A 22 -12.25 22.45 -22.63
CA THR A 22 -10.89 21.95 -22.85
C THR A 22 -10.35 21.03 -21.74
N SER A 23 -10.12 19.77 -22.11
CA SER A 23 -9.51 18.75 -21.27
C SER A 23 -8.05 19.11 -20.95
N LEU A 24 -7.82 19.76 -19.80
CA LEU A 24 -6.56 19.57 -19.10
C LEU A 24 -6.63 18.16 -18.51
N LEU A 25 -6.00 17.20 -19.18
CA LEU A 25 -5.82 15.83 -18.70
C LEU A 25 -4.98 15.88 -17.42
N TYR A 26 -5.64 16.09 -16.29
CA TYR A 26 -5.20 15.49 -15.04
C TYR A 26 -5.78 14.08 -15.06
N PRO A 27 -5.01 13.05 -15.45
CA PRO A 27 -5.50 11.70 -15.29
C PRO A 27 -5.72 11.51 -13.80
N ASN A 28 -6.96 11.25 -13.42
CA ASN A 28 -7.32 10.77 -12.10
C ASN A 28 -6.76 9.34 -11.98
N PHE A 29 -5.45 9.22 -11.82
CA PHE A 29 -4.68 8.01 -12.08
C PHE A 29 -4.45 7.14 -10.83
N SER A 30 -4.94 7.58 -9.67
CA SER A 30 -4.44 7.07 -8.38
C SER A 30 -5.22 5.90 -7.77
N ALA A 31 -6.34 5.46 -8.36
CA ALA A 31 -7.14 4.38 -7.78
C ALA A 31 -7.57 3.27 -8.77
N GLN A 32 -7.26 3.42 -10.05
CA GLN A 32 -7.81 2.57 -11.12
C GLN A 32 -6.80 1.58 -11.73
N LEU A 33 -5.55 1.59 -11.28
CA LEU A 33 -4.49 0.72 -11.81
C LEU A 33 -3.98 -0.34 -10.83
N CYS A 34 -4.10 -0.15 -9.51
CA CYS A 34 -3.54 -1.11 -8.57
C CYS A 34 -4.30 -2.45 -8.69
N HIS A 35 -3.56 -3.49 -9.04
CA HIS A 35 -4.10 -4.81 -9.34
C HIS A 35 -4.68 -5.47 -8.08
N GLU A 36 -5.95 -5.86 -8.11
CA GLU A 36 -6.65 -6.43 -6.95
C GLU A 36 -6.04 -7.78 -6.53
N ASP A 37 -5.58 -8.59 -7.49
CA ASP A 37 -4.88 -9.85 -7.24
C ASP A 37 -3.55 -9.64 -6.51
N GLU A 38 -2.80 -8.60 -6.86
CA GLU A 38 -1.54 -8.28 -6.19
C GLU A 38 -1.77 -7.68 -4.79
N ARG A 39 -2.82 -6.87 -4.64
CA ARG A 39 -3.28 -6.41 -3.32
C ARG A 39 -3.64 -7.57 -2.41
N VAL A 40 -4.40 -8.55 -2.91
CA VAL A 40 -4.75 -9.77 -2.18
C VAL A 40 -3.49 -10.54 -1.80
N ALA A 41 -2.56 -10.75 -2.75
CA ALA A 41 -1.30 -11.46 -2.48
C ALA A 41 -0.44 -10.77 -1.41
N VAL A 42 -0.32 -9.44 -1.42
CA VAL A 42 0.39 -8.67 -0.39
C VAL A 42 -0.31 -8.76 0.97
N PHE A 43 -1.65 -8.72 1.00
CA PHE A 43 -2.39 -8.87 2.26
C PHE A 43 -2.28 -10.29 2.83
N GLU A 44 -2.38 -11.30 2.00
CA GLU A 44 -2.17 -12.70 2.39
C GLU A 44 -0.72 -12.93 2.85
N PHE A 45 0.26 -12.25 2.22
CA PHE A 45 1.66 -12.29 2.67
C PHE A 45 1.76 -11.82 4.11
N LYS A 46 1.11 -10.70 4.45
CA LYS A 46 1.03 -10.19 5.82
C LYS A 46 0.42 -11.20 6.80
N ASN A 47 -0.65 -11.88 6.41
CA ASN A 47 -1.33 -12.83 7.29
C ASN A 47 -0.55 -14.14 7.45
N ASN A 48 0.24 -14.51 6.45
CA ASN A 48 1.06 -15.72 6.44
C ASN A 48 2.44 -15.54 7.07
N LEU A 49 2.83 -14.32 7.44
CA LEU A 49 4.01 -14.14 8.28
C LEU A 49 3.74 -14.85 9.62
N THR A 50 4.52 -15.89 9.88
CA THR A 50 4.46 -16.66 11.11
C THR A 50 4.51 -15.69 12.28
N SER A 51 3.67 -15.90 13.29
CA SER A 51 3.57 -15.14 14.53
C SER A 51 4.88 -15.18 15.33
N GLY A 52 5.92 -14.56 14.77
CA GLY A 52 7.17 -14.27 15.42
C GLY A 52 7.02 -13.02 16.26
N ASP A 53 7.92 -12.87 17.22
CA ASP A 53 7.90 -11.70 18.10
C ASP A 53 8.25 -10.43 17.29
N SER A 54 7.23 -9.63 16.99
CA SER A 54 7.33 -8.31 16.35
C SER A 54 8.07 -7.28 17.25
N SER A 55 8.39 -7.65 18.50
CA SER A 55 9.22 -6.84 19.42
C SER A 55 10.69 -6.81 19.02
N LEU A 56 11.16 -7.72 18.16
CA LEU A 56 12.54 -7.73 17.70
C LEU A 56 12.81 -6.56 16.76
N ILE A 57 13.41 -5.51 17.31
CA ILE A 57 13.96 -4.39 16.55
C ILE A 57 15.34 -4.82 16.05
N PRO A 58 15.57 -4.84 14.72
CA PRO A 58 16.91 -5.12 14.21
C PRO A 58 17.90 -4.04 14.71
N PRO A 59 19.09 -4.41 15.23
CA PRO A 59 20.05 -3.45 15.78
C PRO A 59 20.45 -2.34 14.81
N TRP A 60 20.46 -2.64 13.52
CA TRP A 60 20.79 -1.70 12.45
C TRP A 60 19.73 -0.60 12.24
N CYS A 61 18.51 -0.77 12.76
CA CYS A 61 17.49 0.27 12.72
C CYS A 61 17.84 1.44 13.64
N ALA A 62 18.34 1.13 14.83
CA ALA A 62 18.76 2.16 15.78
C ALA A 62 19.97 2.96 15.24
N SER A 63 20.94 2.28 14.60
CA SER A 63 22.13 2.95 14.06
C SER A 63 21.87 3.75 12.78
N SER A 64 20.82 3.44 12.02
CA SER A 64 20.42 4.19 10.82
C SER A 64 19.57 5.43 11.13
N GLY A 65 19.28 5.70 12.40
CA GLY A 65 18.39 6.80 12.82
C GLY A 65 16.92 6.57 12.46
N GLN A 66 16.56 5.37 12.02
CA GLN A 66 15.17 5.02 11.69
C GLN A 66 14.44 4.59 12.96
N VAL A 67 13.30 5.23 13.24
CA VAL A 67 12.41 4.78 14.31
C VAL A 67 11.70 3.50 13.84
N PRO A 68 11.86 2.35 14.51
CA PRO A 68 11.19 1.13 14.11
C PRO A 68 9.68 1.20 14.40
N TYR A 69 8.85 0.83 13.42
CA TYR A 69 7.40 0.77 13.58
C TYR A 69 6.80 -0.34 12.70
N ALA A 70 5.59 -0.77 13.02
CA ALA A 70 4.91 -1.82 12.28
C ALA A 70 4.36 -1.29 10.94
N LYS A 71 5.17 -1.30 9.88
CA LYS A 71 4.77 -0.83 8.52
C LYS A 71 3.50 -1.51 8.02
N MET A 72 3.41 -2.81 8.27
CA MET A 72 2.28 -3.67 7.86
C MET A 72 0.97 -3.33 8.59
N ALA A 73 1.00 -2.49 9.64
CA ALA A 73 -0.21 -1.96 10.27
C ALA A 73 -1.05 -1.10 9.30
N SER A 74 -0.41 -0.46 8.33
CA SER A 74 -1.10 0.31 7.27
C SER A 74 -1.81 -0.57 6.24
N TRP A 75 -1.49 -1.87 6.17
CA TRP A 75 -2.05 -2.78 5.17
C TRP A 75 -3.45 -3.24 5.58
N MET A 76 -4.42 -2.36 5.39
CA MET A 76 -5.83 -2.62 5.70
C MET A 76 -6.56 -3.13 4.46
N PHE A 77 -7.07 -4.35 4.51
CA PHE A 77 -7.80 -4.93 3.38
C PHE A 77 -9.09 -4.16 3.03
N ALA A 78 -9.71 -3.47 4.00
CA ALA A 78 -10.92 -2.70 3.74
C ALA A 78 -10.66 -1.27 3.21
N SER A 79 -9.42 -0.78 3.20
CA SER A 79 -9.12 0.58 2.76
C SER A 79 -9.17 0.72 1.24
N SER A 80 -9.85 1.75 0.73
CA SER A 80 -9.81 2.14 -0.68
C SER A 80 -8.42 2.58 -1.15
N ASP A 81 -7.57 2.98 -0.21
CA ASP A 81 -6.28 3.60 -0.48
C ASP A 81 -5.13 2.59 -0.36
N TYR A 82 -5.34 1.36 -0.83
CA TYR A 82 -4.37 0.27 -0.70
C TYR A 82 -3.08 0.49 -1.52
N CYS A 83 -3.10 1.36 -2.53
CA CYS A 83 -1.90 1.88 -3.20
C CYS A 83 -1.00 2.72 -2.27
N GLN A 84 -1.48 3.08 -1.08
CA GLN A 84 -0.76 3.87 -0.07
C GLN A 84 -0.27 3.01 1.10
N TRP A 85 -0.31 1.68 0.98
CA TRP A 85 0.29 0.80 1.97
C TRP A 85 1.77 1.11 2.15
N ASP A 86 2.15 1.35 3.40
CA ASP A 86 3.51 1.74 3.73
C ASP A 86 4.47 0.59 3.47
N GLY A 87 5.59 0.91 2.85
CA GLY A 87 6.58 -0.07 2.40
C GLY A 87 6.14 -0.91 1.21
N VAL A 88 5.04 -0.61 0.51
CA VAL A 88 4.66 -1.25 -0.76
C VAL A 88 4.89 -0.26 -1.90
N MET A 89 5.77 -0.61 -2.83
CA MET A 89 6.08 0.20 -4.01
C MET A 89 5.25 -0.27 -5.18
N TRP A 90 4.32 0.58 -5.61
CA TRP A 90 3.48 0.35 -6.79
C TRP A 90 4.08 1.07 -8.00
N ASN A 91 4.08 0.41 -9.16
CA ASN A 91 4.37 1.04 -10.43
C ASN A 91 3.23 2.00 -10.78
N PRO A 92 3.48 3.31 -10.91
CA PRO A 92 2.40 4.27 -11.15
C PRO A 92 1.75 4.10 -12.53
N LEU A 93 2.44 3.49 -13.51
CA LEU A 93 1.97 3.32 -14.88
C LEU A 93 1.24 2.00 -15.13
N THR A 94 1.64 0.93 -14.44
CA THR A 94 1.05 -0.41 -14.63
C THR A 94 0.24 -0.87 -13.43
N GLY A 95 0.41 -0.25 -12.26
CA GLY A 95 -0.23 -0.63 -11.01
C GLY A 95 0.21 -1.97 -10.42
N HIS A 96 1.34 -2.50 -10.89
CA HIS A 96 1.99 -3.69 -10.31
C HIS A 96 2.87 -3.31 -9.11
N VAL A 97 2.96 -4.19 -8.13
CA VAL A 97 3.92 -4.14 -7.03
C VAL A 97 5.30 -4.45 -7.59
N VAL A 98 6.23 -3.51 -7.41
CA VAL A 98 7.62 -3.57 -7.91
C VAL A 98 8.65 -3.55 -6.78
N GLY A 99 8.21 -3.54 -5.53
CA GLY A 99 9.10 -3.51 -4.38
C GLY A 99 8.37 -3.59 -3.05
N LEU A 100 9.00 -4.24 -2.06
CA LEU A 100 8.59 -4.23 -0.66
C LEU A 100 9.73 -3.71 0.22
N VAL A 101 9.51 -2.58 0.89
CA VAL A 101 10.47 -1.92 1.78
C VAL A 101 10.09 -2.20 3.22
N LEU A 102 10.48 -3.38 3.70
CA LEU A 102 10.15 -3.86 5.04
C LEU A 102 11.19 -3.51 6.11
N SER A 103 12.23 -2.77 5.72
CA SER A 103 13.29 -2.30 6.61
C SER A 103 12.71 -1.58 7.83
N CYS A 104 13.19 -1.94 9.03
CA CYS A 104 12.71 -1.39 10.30
C CYS A 104 11.19 -1.49 10.53
N GLY A 105 10.52 -2.40 9.80
CA GLY A 105 9.07 -2.57 9.78
C GLY A 105 8.49 -3.45 10.87
N LYS A 106 9.27 -3.83 11.90
CA LYS A 106 8.90 -4.79 12.95
C LYS A 106 8.27 -6.09 12.40
N LEU A 107 8.92 -6.68 11.40
CA LEU A 107 8.44 -7.91 10.78
C LEU A 107 8.44 -9.06 11.80
N PRO A 108 7.31 -9.77 11.97
CA PRO A 108 7.28 -10.98 12.77
C PRO A 108 7.97 -12.12 12.01
N GLY A 109 9.00 -12.72 12.63
CA GLY A 109 9.55 -14.02 12.22
C GLY A 109 10.27 -14.07 10.87
N ILE A 110 10.25 -15.28 10.27
CA ILE A 110 10.91 -15.62 9.00
C ILE A 110 9.84 -15.69 7.90
N ILE A 111 10.17 -15.21 6.69
CA ILE A 111 9.29 -15.34 5.52
C ILE A 111 9.30 -16.80 5.06
N PRO A 112 8.15 -17.50 5.06
CA PRO A 112 8.10 -18.89 4.64
C PRO A 112 8.24 -19.00 3.11
N THR A 113 8.85 -20.08 2.62
CA THR A 113 9.13 -20.28 1.19
C THR A 113 7.87 -20.49 0.34
N ASN A 114 6.74 -20.86 0.95
CA ASN A 114 5.44 -21.01 0.31
C ASN A 114 4.57 -19.74 0.44
N SER A 115 5.18 -18.59 0.76
CA SER A 115 4.48 -17.32 0.88
C SER A 115 3.91 -16.82 -0.46
N THR A 116 2.77 -16.12 -0.40
CA THR A 116 2.20 -15.37 -1.53
C THR A 116 3.10 -14.24 -2.01
N LEU A 117 4.13 -13.86 -1.24
CA LEU A 117 5.19 -12.97 -1.71
C LEU A 117 5.77 -13.43 -3.06
N PHE A 118 5.95 -14.74 -3.26
CA PHE A 118 6.54 -15.30 -4.47
C PHE A 118 5.57 -15.38 -5.66
N THR A 119 4.29 -15.00 -5.48
CA THR A 119 3.34 -14.90 -6.59
C THR A 119 3.36 -13.51 -7.25
N LEU A 120 3.95 -12.52 -6.59
CA LEU A 120 4.16 -11.16 -7.12
C LEU A 120 5.28 -11.19 -8.17
N ARG A 121 4.90 -11.34 -9.45
CA ARG A 121 5.86 -11.58 -10.56
C ARG A 121 6.76 -10.39 -10.89
N HIS A 122 6.35 -9.20 -10.47
CA HIS A 122 7.03 -7.94 -10.78
C HIS A 122 7.91 -7.44 -9.62
N LEU A 123 7.98 -8.21 -8.52
CA LEU A 123 8.72 -7.89 -7.30
C LEU A 123 10.20 -8.25 -7.35
#